data_AF-A0A840UV92-F1
#
_entry.id   AF-A0A840UV92-F1
#
_cell.length_a   1.000
_cell.length_b   1.000
_cell.length_c   1.000
_cell.angle_alpha   90.00
_cell.angle_beta   90.00
_cell.angle_gamma   90.00
#
_symmetry.space_group_name_H-M   'P 1'
#
loop_
_entity.id
_entity.type
_entity.pdbx_description
1 polymer ?
#
loop_
_entity_poly.entity_id
_entity_poly.type
_entity_poly.pdbx_seq_one_letter_code
_entity_poly.pdbx_strand_id
1 'polypeptide(L)'
;MNDTEKITAIRDRARKNFSRGFNCAECVLEAVLEHVDTGLPRETLRLATGFGGGVGLFGDTCGAVSGAVLAVGAVHGRSELPENEDRKAAMEEAARQLYGRPGLYRMFNQIPNRLKEKYGHTLCRDITAQWQDQWLCRDHALHCREIITDAAELAATLILGDRDTISSAPFGANVEKLRDSGIKCTGKG
;
A
#
# COMPACT_ATOMS: atom_id res chain seq x y z
N MET A 1 -1.90 22.62 7.96
CA MET A 1 -0.67 21.87 7.68
C MET A 1 -0.51 21.75 6.19
N ASN A 2 0.67 22.06 5.67
CA ASN A 2 1.02 21.74 4.28
C ASN A 2 1.25 20.22 4.11
N ASP A 3 1.44 19.76 2.87
CA ASP A 3 1.54 18.31 2.60
C ASP A 3 2.79 17.70 3.24
N THR A 4 3.93 18.38 3.25
CA THR A 4 5.16 17.91 3.90
C THR A 4 4.97 17.71 5.41
N GLU A 5 4.29 18.64 6.07
CA GLU A 5 3.94 18.54 7.49
C GLU A 5 2.99 17.36 7.75
N LYS A 6 1.99 17.15 6.88
CA LYS A 6 1.07 16.00 6.99
C LYS A 6 1.78 14.66 6.78
N ILE A 7 2.67 14.56 5.79
CA ILE A 7 3.49 13.36 5.54
C ILE A 7 4.30 13.02 6.79
N THR A 8 4.95 14.02 7.38
CA THR A 8 5.73 13.86 8.61
C THR A 8 4.83 13.41 9.78
N ALA A 9 3.65 14.02 9.94
CA ALA A 9 2.71 13.65 10.99
C ALA A 9 2.22 12.20 10.86
N ILE A 10 1.87 11.75 9.65
CA ILE A 10 1.45 10.37 9.37
C ILE A 10 2.59 9.39 9.68
N ARG A 11 3.81 9.69 9.23
CA ARG A 11 5.01 8.90 9.51
C ARG A 11 5.24 8.72 11.02
N ASP A 12 5.23 9.82 11.77
CA ASP A 12 5.48 9.81 13.21
C ASP A 12 4.34 9.11 13.98
N ARG A 13 3.09 9.29 13.52
CA ARG A 13 1.92 8.61 14.08
C ARG A 13 2.04 7.10 13.91
N ALA A 14 2.36 6.61 12.72
CA ALA A 14 2.53 5.18 12.46
C ALA A 14 3.65 4.58 13.32
N ARG A 15 4.78 5.29 13.44
CA ARG A 15 5.88 4.87 14.31
C ARG A 15 5.47 4.75 15.78
N LYS A 16 4.69 5.71 16.29
CA LYS A 16 4.16 5.71 17.66
C LYS A 16 3.09 4.63 17.88
N ASN A 17 2.28 4.34 16.86
CA ASN A 17 1.23 3.32 16.93
C ASN A 17 1.76 1.95 17.29
N PHE A 18 2.94 1.59 16.81
CA PHE A 18 3.51 0.29 17.11
C PHE A 18 3.76 0.11 18.62
N SER A 19 4.19 1.17 19.32
CA SER A 19 4.33 1.17 20.78
C SER A 19 3.01 1.19 21.54
N ARG A 20 1.88 1.42 20.86
CA ARG A 20 0.52 1.37 21.44
C ARG A 20 -0.13 -0.01 21.32
N GLY A 21 0.55 -0.99 20.71
CA GLY A 21 0.05 -2.35 20.56
C GLY A 21 -0.67 -2.64 19.24
N PHE A 22 -0.69 -1.70 18.30
CA PHE A 22 -1.16 -1.97 16.94
C PHE A 22 -0.18 -2.87 16.18
N ASN A 23 -0.71 -3.74 15.33
CA ASN A 23 0.12 -4.50 14.40
C ASN A 23 0.62 -3.63 13.23
N CYS A 24 1.50 -4.18 12.39
CA CYS A 24 2.15 -3.42 11.32
C CYS A 24 1.18 -2.79 10.31
N ALA A 25 0.10 -3.49 9.93
CA ALA A 25 -0.88 -2.98 8.98
C ALA A 25 -1.77 -1.92 9.62
N GLU A 26 -2.23 -2.17 10.85
CA GLU A 26 -3.03 -1.23 11.64
C GLU A 26 -2.29 0.08 11.89
N CYS A 27 -0.99 0.02 12.18
CA CYS A 27 -0.17 1.21 12.42
C CYS A 27 -0.22 2.19 11.24
N VAL A 28 -0.08 1.66 10.02
CA VAL A 28 -0.05 2.47 8.79
C VAL A 28 -1.45 3.01 8.45
N LEU A 29 -2.47 2.15 8.48
CA LEU A 29 -3.83 2.56 8.15
C LEU A 29 -4.38 3.57 9.17
N GLU A 30 -4.20 3.33 10.47
CA GLU A 30 -4.68 4.25 11.51
C GLU A 30 -4.03 5.63 11.39
N ALA A 31 -2.74 5.68 11.07
CA ALA A 31 -2.04 6.95 10.92
C ALA A 31 -2.60 7.80 9.77
N VAL A 32 -3.01 7.16 8.67
CA VAL A 32 -3.65 7.86 7.55
C VAL A 32 -5.08 8.27 7.92
N LEU A 33 -5.88 7.38 8.51
CA LEU A 33 -7.25 7.71 8.92
C LEU A 33 -7.32 8.87 9.93
N GLU A 34 -6.28 9.05 10.75
CA GLU A 34 -6.19 10.15 11.72
C GLU A 34 -5.90 11.51 11.05
N HIS A 35 -5.17 11.52 9.92
CA HIS A 35 -4.60 12.76 9.34
C HIS A 35 -5.15 13.10 7.95
N VAL A 36 -5.90 12.20 7.32
CA VAL A 36 -6.50 12.39 6.00
C VAL A 36 -8.00 12.15 6.11
N ASP A 37 -8.80 13.08 5.60
CA ASP A 37 -10.24 12.88 5.48
C ASP A 37 -10.51 11.90 4.33
N THR A 38 -10.78 10.66 4.70
CA THR A 38 -11.09 9.57 3.77
C THR A 38 -12.59 9.35 3.60
N GLY A 39 -13.43 10.02 4.41
CA GLY A 39 -14.85 9.71 4.52
C GLY A 39 -15.16 8.32 5.12
N LEU A 40 -14.15 7.55 5.53
CA LEU A 40 -14.33 6.21 6.10
C LEU A 40 -14.51 6.27 7.63
N PRO A 41 -15.38 5.42 8.20
CA PRO A 41 -15.54 5.34 9.65
C PRO A 41 -14.31 4.70 10.30
N ARG A 42 -14.07 5.03 11.58
CA ARG A 42 -12.92 4.52 12.35
C ARG A 42 -12.88 2.99 12.41
N GLU A 43 -14.05 2.37 12.39
CA GLU A 43 -14.26 0.92 12.38
C GLU A 43 -13.54 0.23 11.22
N THR A 44 -13.27 0.93 10.12
CA THR A 44 -12.51 0.44 8.96
C THR A 44 -11.15 -0.14 9.37
N LEU A 45 -10.55 0.36 10.45
CA LEU A 45 -9.28 -0.15 10.98
C LEU A 45 -9.29 -1.66 11.23
N ARG A 46 -10.45 -2.25 11.61
CA ARG A 46 -10.56 -3.69 11.88
C ARG A 46 -10.25 -4.57 10.65
N LEU A 47 -10.36 -4.02 9.45
CA LEU A 47 -10.02 -4.72 8.22
C LEU A 47 -8.50 -4.94 8.11
N ALA A 48 -7.69 -4.10 8.75
CA ALA A 48 -6.24 -4.23 8.74
C ALA A 48 -5.72 -5.32 9.70
N THR A 49 -6.50 -5.70 10.71
CA THR A 49 -6.06 -6.60 11.80
C THR A 49 -5.51 -7.92 11.27
N GLY A 50 -6.17 -8.51 10.28
CA GLY A 50 -5.77 -9.80 9.70
C GLY A 50 -4.37 -9.79 9.08
N PHE A 51 -3.85 -8.66 8.62
CA PHE A 51 -2.59 -8.58 7.86
C PHE A 51 -1.32 -8.61 8.74
N GLY A 52 -1.45 -8.55 10.06
CA GLY A 52 -0.30 -8.62 10.98
C GLY A 52 0.53 -9.90 10.78
N GLY A 53 1.86 -9.80 10.84
CA GLY A 53 2.75 -10.95 10.56
C GLY A 53 2.62 -11.50 9.13
N GLY A 54 2.09 -10.71 8.21
CA GLY A 54 1.89 -11.08 6.81
C GLY A 54 0.66 -11.96 6.56
N VAL A 55 -0.45 -11.63 7.21
CA VAL A 55 -1.77 -12.33 7.19
C VAL A 55 -2.00 -13.33 8.34
N GLY A 56 -1.70 -12.94 9.57
CA GLY A 56 -1.97 -13.76 10.75
C GLY A 56 -0.81 -14.70 11.08
N LEU A 57 0.42 -14.16 11.05
CA LEU A 57 1.68 -14.88 11.30
C LEU A 57 2.04 -15.94 10.24
N PHE A 58 1.32 -15.98 9.11
CA PHE A 58 1.67 -16.90 8.01
C PHE A 58 3.02 -16.55 7.37
N GLY A 59 3.48 -15.30 7.43
CA GLY A 59 4.79 -14.91 6.93
C GLY A 59 4.82 -14.47 5.45
N ASP A 60 3.67 -14.27 4.81
CA ASP A 60 3.57 -13.75 3.43
C ASP A 60 3.69 -12.22 3.40
N THR A 61 3.03 -11.56 2.45
CA THR A 61 3.18 -10.13 2.16
C THR A 61 3.14 -9.30 3.44
N CYS A 62 4.21 -8.55 3.69
CA CYS A 62 4.42 -7.76 4.89
C CYS A 62 3.16 -6.95 5.28
N GLY A 63 2.81 -6.97 6.57
CA GLY A 63 1.66 -6.23 7.08
C GLY A 63 1.74 -4.73 6.82
N ALA A 64 2.92 -4.12 6.93
CA ALA A 64 3.10 -2.70 6.64
C ALA A 64 2.89 -2.36 5.15
N VAL A 65 3.33 -3.24 4.23
CA VAL A 65 3.04 -3.12 2.79
C VAL A 65 1.53 -3.17 2.54
N SER A 66 0.85 -4.15 3.15
CA SER A 66 -0.60 -4.31 3.02
C SER A 66 -1.35 -3.11 3.62
N GLY A 67 -0.91 -2.61 4.77
CA GLY A 67 -1.46 -1.40 5.41
C GLY A 67 -1.30 -0.15 4.54
N ALA A 68 -0.16 0.02 3.86
CA ALA A 68 0.04 1.11 2.92
C ALA A 68 -0.89 0.99 1.70
N VAL A 69 -1.10 -0.22 1.16
CA VAL A 69 -2.07 -0.47 0.09
C VAL A 69 -3.50 -0.11 0.53
N LEU A 70 -3.91 -0.54 1.73
CA LEU A 70 -5.22 -0.17 2.29
C LEU A 70 -5.36 1.35 2.44
N ALA A 71 -4.34 2.01 2.98
CA ALA A 71 -4.37 3.45 3.23
C ALA A 71 -4.44 4.27 1.94
N VAL A 72 -3.66 3.92 0.91
CA VAL A 72 -3.75 4.58 -0.40
C VAL A 72 -5.09 4.26 -1.07
N GLY A 73 -5.60 3.04 -0.92
CA GLY A 73 -6.91 2.63 -1.42
C GLY A 73 -8.08 3.37 -0.78
N ALA A 74 -7.96 3.76 0.48
CA ALA A 74 -8.97 4.56 1.18
C ALA A 74 -9.19 5.95 0.56
N VAL A 75 -8.25 6.45 -0.23
CA VAL A 75 -8.33 7.77 -0.90
C VAL A 75 -8.46 7.64 -2.41
N HIS A 76 -7.63 6.80 -3.02
CA HIS A 76 -7.48 6.72 -4.48
C HIS A 76 -8.07 5.44 -5.10
N GLY A 77 -8.62 4.54 -4.27
CA GLY A 77 -9.29 3.33 -4.73
C GLY A 77 -10.58 3.64 -5.51
N ARG A 78 -11.06 2.65 -6.27
CA ARG A 78 -12.37 2.75 -6.94
C ARG A 78 -13.47 2.41 -5.94
N SER A 79 -14.53 3.21 -5.93
CA SER A 79 -15.77 2.90 -5.21
C SER A 79 -16.71 2.03 -6.05
N GLU A 80 -16.73 2.24 -7.37
CA GLU A 80 -17.70 1.64 -8.30
C GLU A 80 -17.03 1.22 -9.62
N LEU A 81 -17.70 0.36 -10.38
CA LEU A 81 -17.33 0.03 -11.75
C LEU A 81 -17.92 1.07 -12.72
N PRO A 82 -17.32 1.26 -13.90
CA PRO A 82 -17.91 2.12 -14.93
C PRO A 82 -19.34 1.68 -15.29
N GLU A 83 -20.27 2.62 -15.24
CA GLU A 83 -21.65 2.41 -15.68
C GLU A 83 -21.74 2.57 -17.20
N ASN A 84 -21.93 1.45 -17.92
CA ASN A 84 -22.16 1.47 -19.36
C ASN A 84 -23.06 0.29 -19.75
N GLU A 85 -24.10 0.57 -20.56
CA GLU A 85 -25.03 -0.45 -21.06
C GLU A 85 -24.33 -1.49 -21.96
N ASP A 86 -23.29 -1.07 -22.69
CA ASP A 86 -22.42 -1.99 -23.39
C ASP A 86 -21.37 -2.56 -22.42
N ARG A 87 -21.54 -3.84 -22.07
CA ARG A 87 -20.62 -4.61 -21.23
C ARG A 87 -19.17 -4.53 -21.72
N LYS A 88 -18.93 -4.53 -23.03
CA LYS A 88 -17.56 -4.47 -23.57
C LYS A 88 -16.95 -3.10 -23.30
N ALA A 89 -17.71 -2.04 -23.53
CA ALA A 89 -17.26 -0.68 -23.23
C ALA A 89 -16.99 -0.48 -21.72
N ALA A 90 -17.86 -1.01 -20.84
CA ALA A 90 -17.64 -1.00 -19.38
C ALA A 90 -16.32 -1.69 -19.00
N MET A 91 -16.05 -2.86 -19.58
CA MET A 91 -14.82 -3.62 -19.34
C MET A 91 -13.57 -2.88 -19.85
N GLU A 92 -13.64 -2.26 -21.02
CA GLU A 92 -12.52 -1.49 -21.58
C GLU A 92 -12.22 -0.24 -20.74
N GLU A 93 -13.25 0.44 -20.22
CA GLU A 93 -13.08 1.56 -19.30
C GLU A 93 -12.51 1.10 -17.95
N ALA A 94 -13.02 0.00 -17.39
CA ALA A 94 -12.51 -0.55 -16.14
C ALA A 94 -11.04 -0.96 -16.28
N ALA A 95 -10.67 -1.56 -17.41
CA ALA A 95 -9.29 -1.86 -17.74
C ALA A 95 -8.44 -0.60 -17.85
N ARG A 96 -8.95 0.46 -18.48
CA ARG A 96 -8.26 1.76 -18.59
C ARG A 96 -8.00 2.39 -17.23
N GLN A 97 -8.97 2.36 -16.31
CA GLN A 97 -8.79 2.87 -14.95
C GLN A 97 -7.66 2.15 -14.18
N LEU A 98 -7.44 0.86 -14.45
CA LEU A 98 -6.41 0.06 -13.79
C LEU A 98 -5.05 0.14 -14.50
N TYR A 99 -5.03 -0.15 -15.80
CA TYR A 99 -3.83 -0.33 -16.64
C TYR A 99 -3.38 0.94 -17.38
N GLY A 100 -4.22 1.97 -17.40
CA GLY A 100 -3.98 3.20 -18.15
C GLY A 100 -2.76 4.00 -17.69
N ARG A 101 -2.62 5.18 -18.28
CA ARG A 101 -1.63 6.19 -17.92
C ARG A 101 -2.30 7.56 -18.06
N PRO A 102 -3.01 8.05 -17.02
CA PRO A 102 -3.02 7.56 -15.64
C PRO A 102 -3.74 6.22 -15.41
N GLY A 103 -3.28 5.41 -14.44
CA GLY A 103 -3.88 4.13 -14.06
C GLY A 103 -3.53 3.68 -12.63
N LEU A 104 -4.49 3.08 -11.93
CA LEU A 104 -4.37 2.75 -10.51
C LEU A 104 -3.30 1.71 -10.19
N TYR A 105 -3.09 0.72 -11.07
CA TYR A 105 -2.04 -0.28 -10.84
C TYR A 105 -0.65 0.36 -10.79
N ARG A 106 -0.39 1.45 -11.51
CA ARG A 106 0.89 2.18 -11.45
C ARG A 106 1.11 2.83 -10.09
N MET A 107 0.05 3.36 -9.48
CA MET A 107 0.12 3.92 -8.13
C MET A 107 0.42 2.83 -7.10
N PHE A 108 -0.38 1.75 -7.06
CA PHE A 108 -0.19 0.69 -6.07
C PHE A 108 1.08 -0.12 -6.29
N ASN A 109 1.54 -0.30 -7.53
CA ASN A 109 2.77 -1.04 -7.85
C ASN A 109 4.02 -0.38 -7.25
N GLN A 110 3.99 0.93 -6.99
CA GLN A 110 5.11 1.62 -6.35
C GLN A 110 5.36 1.16 -4.92
N ILE A 111 4.32 0.79 -4.18
CA ILE A 111 4.42 0.43 -2.75
C ILE A 111 5.32 -0.80 -2.53
N PRO A 112 5.01 -1.98 -3.07
CA PRO A 112 5.86 -3.15 -2.87
C PRO A 112 7.24 -2.99 -3.54
N ASN A 113 7.34 -2.28 -4.68
CA ASN A 113 8.63 -2.09 -5.35
C ASN A 113 9.60 -1.23 -4.55
N ARG A 114 9.15 -0.08 -4.03
CA ARG A 114 10.01 0.81 -3.23
C ARG A 114 10.39 0.18 -1.89
N LEU A 115 9.48 -0.56 -1.25
CA LEU A 115 9.85 -1.26 -0.01
C LEU A 115 10.78 -2.44 -0.28
N LYS A 116 10.58 -3.19 -1.38
CA LYS A 116 11.52 -4.23 -1.79
C LYS A 116 12.92 -3.67 -2.08
N GLU A 117 13.00 -2.51 -2.73
CA GLU A 117 14.29 -1.85 -2.99
C GLU A 117 15.05 -1.56 -1.69
N LYS A 118 14.35 -1.11 -0.64
CA LYS A 118 14.94 -0.79 0.66
C LYS A 118 15.26 -2.02 1.53
N TYR A 119 14.38 -3.02 1.54
CA TYR A 119 14.47 -4.17 2.47
C TYR A 119 14.80 -5.51 1.80
N GLY A 120 14.99 -5.53 0.48
CA GLY A 120 15.31 -6.72 -0.32
C GLY A 120 14.10 -7.61 -0.66
N HIS A 121 13.15 -7.74 0.27
CA HIS A 121 12.00 -8.63 0.17
C HIS A 121 10.68 -7.93 0.49
N THR A 122 9.56 -8.56 0.13
CA THR A 122 8.20 -8.12 0.53
C THR A 122 7.47 -9.15 1.38
N LEU A 123 7.97 -10.39 1.45
CA LEU A 123 7.42 -11.43 2.32
C LEU A 123 7.96 -11.22 3.74
N CYS A 124 7.08 -11.24 4.73
CA CYS A 124 7.39 -11.03 6.13
C CYS A 124 8.45 -12.03 6.59
N ARG A 125 8.32 -13.31 6.22
CA ARG A 125 9.27 -14.38 6.57
C ARG A 125 10.69 -14.13 6.10
N ASP A 126 10.85 -13.46 4.96
CA ASP A 126 12.15 -13.18 4.35
C ASP A 126 12.74 -11.93 4.97
N ILE A 127 11.95 -10.85 5.09
CA ILE A 127 12.40 -9.59 5.69
C ILE A 127 12.80 -9.79 7.16
N THR A 128 12.12 -10.70 7.87
CA THR A 128 12.37 -10.97 9.29
C THR A 128 13.13 -12.28 9.54
N ALA A 129 13.73 -12.87 8.50
CA ALA A 129 14.30 -14.22 8.54
C ALA A 129 15.28 -14.45 9.71
N GLN A 130 16.09 -13.44 10.05
CA GLN A 130 17.10 -13.55 11.11
C GLN A 130 16.53 -13.67 12.54
N TRP A 131 15.23 -13.43 12.73
CA TRP A 131 14.57 -13.48 14.05
C TRP A 131 13.53 -14.59 14.17
N GLN A 132 13.47 -15.55 13.25
CA GLN A 132 12.44 -16.61 13.31
C GLN A 132 12.47 -17.41 14.63
N ASP A 133 13.66 -17.73 15.12
CA ASP A 133 13.83 -18.44 16.40
C ASP A 133 13.64 -17.55 17.64
N GLN A 134 13.55 -16.23 17.44
CA GLN A 134 13.43 -15.23 18.50
C GLN A 134 12.38 -14.16 18.14
N TRP A 135 11.20 -14.61 17.69
CA TRP A 135 10.20 -13.74 17.07
C TRP A 135 9.77 -12.54 17.93
N LEU A 136 9.72 -12.68 19.25
CA LEU A 136 9.29 -11.59 20.15
C LEU A 136 10.47 -10.76 20.69
N CYS A 137 11.64 -10.82 20.06
CA CYS A 137 12.80 -10.04 20.49
C CYS A 137 12.65 -8.56 20.14
N ARG A 138 13.39 -7.72 20.88
CA ARG A 138 13.41 -6.27 20.70
C ARG A 138 13.87 -5.87 19.29
N ASP A 139 14.83 -6.56 18.73
CA ASP A 139 15.41 -6.18 17.43
C ASP A 139 14.46 -6.43 16.27
N HIS A 140 13.70 -7.54 16.31
CA HIS A 140 12.60 -7.77 15.39
C HIS A 140 11.55 -6.67 15.48
N ALA A 141 11.11 -6.32 16.70
CA ALA A 141 10.15 -5.25 16.91
C ALA A 141 10.64 -3.90 16.37
N LEU A 142 11.91 -3.55 16.63
CA LEU A 142 12.50 -2.33 16.11
C LEU A 142 12.57 -2.32 14.58
N HIS A 143 12.93 -3.45 13.98
CA HIS A 143 12.98 -3.57 12.52
C HIS A 143 11.59 -3.39 11.89
N CYS A 144 10.57 -4.07 12.41
CA CYS A 144 9.18 -3.87 11.96
C CYS A 144 8.74 -2.42 12.11
N ARG A 145 9.12 -1.74 13.19
CA ARG A 145 8.80 -0.33 13.41
C ARG A 145 9.38 0.58 12.32
N GLU A 146 10.60 0.33 11.86
CA GLU A 146 11.19 1.12 10.78
C GLU A 146 10.46 0.86 9.45
N ILE A 147 10.08 -0.39 9.14
CA ILE A 147 9.24 -0.72 7.96
C ILE A 147 7.89 -0.01 8.02
N ILE A 148 7.23 -0.01 9.18
CA ILE A 148 5.95 0.69 9.40
C ILE A 148 6.12 2.19 9.13
N THR A 149 7.22 2.77 9.60
CA THR A 149 7.50 4.21 9.47
C THR A 149 7.67 4.58 7.99
N ASP A 150 8.50 3.83 7.25
CA ASP A 150 8.76 4.08 5.84
C ASP A 150 7.53 3.77 4.96
N ALA A 151 6.75 2.74 5.29
CA ALA A 151 5.51 2.40 4.60
C ALA A 151 4.45 3.50 4.75
N ALA A 152 4.33 4.09 5.94
CA ALA A 152 3.39 5.18 6.22
C ALA A 152 3.80 6.47 5.50
N GLU A 153 5.09 6.81 5.48
CA GLU A 153 5.61 7.95 4.73
C GLU A 153 5.36 7.79 3.23
N LEU A 154 5.60 6.59 2.68
CA LEU A 154 5.32 6.29 1.28
C LEU A 154 3.83 6.38 0.97
N ALA A 155 2.96 5.80 1.81
CA ALA A 155 1.51 5.89 1.64
C ALA A 155 1.05 7.35 1.64
N ALA A 156 1.50 8.15 2.62
CA ALA A 156 1.18 9.57 2.71
C ALA A 156 1.64 10.36 1.47
N THR A 157 2.83 10.07 0.96
CA THR A 157 3.37 10.68 -0.26
C THR A 157 2.50 10.36 -1.48
N LEU A 158 2.07 9.11 -1.62
CA LEU A 158 1.19 8.69 -2.71
C LEU A 158 -0.23 9.27 -2.59
N ILE A 159 -0.70 9.49 -1.35
CA ILE A 159 -2.01 10.07 -1.08
C ILE A 159 -2.04 11.57 -1.39
N LEU A 160 -1.03 12.31 -0.92
CA LEU A 160 -1.00 13.77 -0.95
C LEU A 160 -0.34 14.35 -2.20
N GLY A 161 0.40 13.54 -2.97
CA GLY A 161 0.99 13.98 -4.23
C GLY A 161 -0.02 14.08 -5.37
N ASP A 162 0.41 14.67 -6.49
CA ASP A 162 -0.42 14.80 -7.68
C ASP A 162 -0.80 13.43 -8.26
N ARG A 163 -2.11 13.16 -8.27
CA ARG A 163 -2.68 11.85 -8.65
C ARG A 163 -2.31 11.47 -10.07
N ASP A 164 -2.39 12.39 -11.02
CA ASP A 164 -2.14 12.11 -12.44
C ASP A 164 -0.66 11.79 -12.68
N THR A 165 0.24 12.53 -12.04
CA THR A 165 1.68 12.25 -12.06
C THR A 165 1.98 10.87 -11.46
N ILE A 166 1.47 10.59 -10.26
CA ILE A 166 1.74 9.32 -9.55
C ILE A 166 1.19 8.13 -10.32
N SER A 167 -0.04 8.23 -10.83
CA SER A 167 -0.69 7.16 -11.58
C SER A 167 -0.24 7.09 -13.04
N SER A 168 0.57 8.04 -13.51
CA SER A 168 1.24 7.98 -14.82
C SER A 168 2.71 7.55 -14.72
N ALA A 169 3.20 7.27 -13.52
CA ALA A 169 4.55 6.78 -13.28
C ALA A 169 4.79 5.44 -14.01
N PRO A 170 6.04 5.16 -14.39
CA PRO A 170 6.39 3.89 -15.00
C PRO A 170 6.16 2.72 -14.04
N PHE A 171 5.83 1.54 -14.58
CA PHE A 171 5.71 0.35 -13.75
C PHE A 171 7.10 -0.07 -13.24
N GLY A 172 7.18 -0.47 -11.97
CA GLY A 172 8.30 -1.23 -11.44
C GLY A 172 8.20 -2.71 -11.83
N ALA A 173 8.80 -3.60 -11.03
CA ALA A 173 8.60 -5.03 -11.21
C ALA A 173 7.10 -5.37 -11.10
N ASN A 174 6.61 -6.13 -12.08
CA ASN A 174 5.21 -6.49 -12.20
C ASN A 174 5.06 -7.85 -12.88
N VAL A 175 4.00 -8.58 -12.55
CA VAL A 175 3.80 -9.98 -12.96
C VAL A 175 3.48 -10.14 -14.45
N GLU A 176 2.88 -9.12 -15.06
CA GLU A 176 2.49 -9.11 -16.48
C GLU A 176 3.60 -8.63 -17.42
N LYS A 177 4.77 -8.23 -16.89
CA LYS A 177 5.89 -7.64 -17.66
C LYS A 177 5.47 -6.42 -18.49
N LEU A 178 4.53 -5.64 -17.96
CA LEU A 178 4.07 -4.38 -18.55
C LEU A 178 5.26 -3.42 -18.68
N ARG A 179 5.38 -2.82 -19.86
CA ARG A 179 6.34 -1.77 -20.19
C ARG A 179 5.59 -0.45 -20.43
N ASP A 180 6.28 0.68 -20.37
CA ASP A 180 5.64 2.01 -20.49
C ASP A 180 5.10 2.37 -21.88
N SER A 181 5.39 1.54 -22.88
CA SER A 181 4.73 1.57 -24.18
C SER A 181 3.32 0.99 -24.05
N GLY A 182 2.30 1.85 -24.12
CA GLY A 182 0.90 1.55 -23.93
C GLY A 182 0.42 0.23 -24.56
N ILE A 183 -0.32 -0.53 -23.74
CA ILE A 183 -1.22 -1.65 -24.04
C ILE A 183 -1.09 -2.28 -25.44
N LYS A 184 -0.68 -3.55 -25.47
CA LYS A 184 -1.41 -4.60 -26.19
C LYS A 184 -1.38 -5.90 -25.38
N CYS A 185 -2.33 -6.06 -24.45
CA CYS A 185 -2.80 -7.41 -24.15
C CYS A 185 -3.86 -7.73 -25.22
N THR A 186 -3.40 -8.07 -26.43
CA THR A 186 -4.25 -8.74 -27.42
C THR A 186 -4.49 -10.14 -26.87
N GLY A 187 -5.75 -10.42 -26.54
CA GLY A 187 -6.12 -11.44 -25.56
C GLY A 187 -5.58 -12.84 -25.76
N LYS A 188 -5.65 -13.61 -24.67
CA LYS A 188 -5.87 -15.06 -24.59
C LYS A 188 -5.87 -15.49 -23.12
N GLY A 189 -6.93 -16.18 -22.71
CA GLY A 189 -7.12 -16.77 -21.39
C GLY A 189 -8.55 -16.64 -20.93
#